data_AF-W7BAI3-F1
#
_entry.id   AF-W7BAI3-F1
#
_cell.length_a   1.000
_cell.length_b   1.000
_cell.length_c   1.000
_cell.angle_alpha   90.00
_cell.angle_beta   90.00
_cell.angle_gamma   90.00
#
_symmetry.space_group_name_H-M   'P 1'
#
loop_
_entity.id
_entity.type
_entity.pdbx_description
1 polymer ?
#
loop_
_entity_poly.entity_id
_entity_poly.type
_entity_poly.pdbx_seq_one_letter_code
_entity_poly.pdbx_strand_id
1 'polypeptide(L)'
;METYYVTYNKTGFIDNWTTEKIDGFLPIQSEPALFTVLNCVRVVDGIAVMDQSQLEREKEAYWQTPPSDLEVVQQENAHLLLYSAELEAVIQQSQREDAELLFVLAEKGVL
;
A
#
# COMPACT_ATOMS: atom_id res chain seq x y z
N MET A 1 -31.24 -12.64 3.98
CA MET A 1 -31.42 -11.36 3.26
C MET A 1 -32.08 -10.39 4.21
N GLU A 2 -31.55 -9.18 4.26
CA GLU A 2 -32.04 -8.10 5.11
C GLU A 2 -32.42 -6.90 4.24
N THR A 3 -33.33 -6.07 4.75
CA THR A 3 -33.73 -4.83 4.09
C THR A 3 -32.76 -3.73 4.47
N TYR A 4 -32.14 -3.11 3.48
CA TYR A 4 -31.34 -1.90 3.64
C TYR A 4 -31.95 -0.78 2.79
N TYR A 5 -31.58 0.45 3.08
CA TYR A 5 -31.96 1.60 2.28
C TYR A 5 -30.71 2.21 1.67
N VAL A 6 -30.76 2.49 0.37
CA VAL A 6 -29.58 2.91 -0.39
C VAL A 6 -29.85 4.10 -1.29
N THR A 7 -28.81 4.87 -1.57
CA THR A 7 -28.76 5.78 -2.72
C THR A 7 -27.85 5.19 -3.79
N TYR A 8 -27.98 5.69 -5.02
CA TYR A 8 -27.14 5.25 -6.13
C TYR A 8 -26.60 6.45 -6.89
N ASN A 9 -25.37 6.30 -7.35
CA ASN A 9 -24.69 7.29 -8.16
C ASN A 9 -25.24 7.33 -9.59
N LYS A 10 -24.72 8.25 -10.40
CA LYS A 10 -25.12 8.40 -11.82
C LYS A 10 -24.84 7.17 -12.69
N THR A 11 -23.97 6.27 -12.26
CA THR A 11 -23.64 5.02 -12.95
C THR A 11 -24.48 3.83 -12.48
N GLY A 12 -25.38 4.03 -11.50
CA GLY A 12 -26.30 3.02 -11.00
C GLY A 12 -25.70 2.06 -9.98
N PHE A 13 -24.56 2.41 -9.38
CA PHE A 13 -23.96 1.70 -8.26
C PHE A 13 -24.32 2.38 -6.95
N ILE A 14 -24.41 1.58 -5.89
CA ILE A 14 -24.74 2.07 -4.56
C ILE A 14 -23.59 2.90 -4.01
N ASP A 15 -23.90 4.13 -3.61
CA ASP A 15 -22.95 5.08 -3.03
C ASP A 15 -23.10 5.26 -1.51
N ASN A 16 -24.31 5.09 -0.97
CA ASN A 16 -24.56 5.06 0.47
C ASN A 16 -25.54 3.96 0.86
N TRP A 17 -25.37 3.45 2.08
CA TRP A 17 -26.26 2.47 2.72
C TRP A 17 -26.67 2.95 4.11
N THR A 18 -27.86 2.54 4.53
CA THR A 18 -28.32 2.69 5.91
C THR A 18 -29.29 1.56 6.25
N THR A 19 -29.36 1.21 7.54
CA THR A 19 -30.36 0.29 8.10
C THR A 19 -31.67 1.00 8.44
N GLU A 20 -31.65 2.34 8.49
CA GLU A 20 -32.80 3.14 8.86
C GLU A 20 -33.50 3.72 7.62
N LYS A 21 -34.83 3.84 7.71
CA LYS A 21 -35.59 4.45 6.64
C LYS A 21 -35.38 5.97 6.64
N ILE A 22 -34.66 6.46 5.64
CA ILE A 22 -34.40 7.88 5.44
C ILE A 22 -35.04 8.32 4.12
N ASP A 23 -35.62 9.51 4.09
CA ASP A 23 -36.17 10.08 2.86
C ASP A 23 -35.08 10.25 1.80
N GLY A 24 -35.38 9.83 0.58
CA GLY A 24 -34.44 9.82 -0.55
C GLY A 24 -33.66 8.51 -0.72
N PHE A 25 -33.73 7.57 0.23
CA PHE A 25 -33.13 6.25 0.10
C PHE A 25 -34.17 5.22 -0.38
N LEU A 26 -33.76 4.33 -1.30
CA LEU A 26 -34.60 3.26 -1.81
C LEU A 26 -34.42 1.98 -0.98
N PRO A 27 -35.51 1.30 -0.58
CA PRO A 27 -35.43 0.01 0.09
C PRO A 27 -34.98 -1.08 -0.89
N ILE A 28 -34.02 -1.88 -0.48
CA ILE A 28 -33.51 -3.02 -1.24
C ILE A 28 -33.30 -4.23 -0.33
N GLN A 29 -33.32 -5.43 -0.92
CA GLN A 29 -32.90 -6.66 -0.25
C GLN A 29 -31.41 -6.89 -0.51
N SER A 30 -30.64 -7.15 0.54
CA SER A 30 -29.22 -7.47 0.40
C SER A 30 -28.79 -8.57 1.36
N GLU A 31 -27.68 -9.21 1.04
CA GLU A 31 -26.91 -9.98 2.00
C GLU A 31 -26.12 -9.04 2.93
N PRO A 32 -26.01 -9.34 4.24
CA PRO A 32 -25.23 -8.52 5.17
C PRO A 32 -23.76 -8.35 4.77
N ALA A 33 -23.20 -9.33 4.04
CA ALA A 33 -21.84 -9.27 3.54
C ALA A 33 -21.59 -8.13 2.53
N LEU A 34 -22.65 -7.62 1.88
CA LEU A 34 -22.56 -6.54 0.89
C LEU A 34 -22.72 -5.14 1.50
N PHE A 35 -23.15 -5.04 2.75
CA PHE A 35 -23.42 -3.75 3.41
C PHE A 35 -22.18 -2.85 3.53
N THR A 36 -20.99 -3.43 3.57
CA THR A 36 -19.71 -2.70 3.61
C THR A 36 -19.12 -2.43 2.23
N VAL A 37 -19.75 -2.91 1.16
CA VAL A 37 -19.24 -2.85 -0.20
C VAL A 37 -19.91 -1.69 -0.95
N LEU A 38 -19.19 -0.57 -1.03
CA LEU A 38 -19.61 0.63 -1.78
C LEU A 38 -19.08 0.57 -3.22
N ASN A 39 -19.75 1.25 -4.14
CA ASN A 39 -19.35 1.40 -5.56
C ASN A 39 -19.20 0.11 -6.39
N CYS A 40 -19.32 -1.08 -5.79
CA CYS A 40 -19.26 -2.38 -6.47
C CYS A 40 -20.58 -3.15 -6.45
N VAL A 41 -21.66 -2.57 -5.90
CA VAL A 41 -22.97 -3.22 -5.79
C VAL A 41 -24.01 -2.42 -6.58
N ARG A 42 -24.82 -3.12 -7.38
CA ARG A 42 -25.91 -2.54 -8.15
C ARG A 42 -27.25 -3.12 -7.69
N VAL A 43 -28.32 -2.35 -7.88
CA VAL A 43 -29.67 -2.82 -7.59
C VAL A 43 -30.28 -3.40 -8.85
N VAL A 44 -30.67 -4.67 -8.82
CA VAL A 44 -31.38 -5.38 -9.89
C VAL A 44 -32.67 -5.93 -9.29
N ASP A 45 -33.83 -5.47 -9.79
CA ASP A 45 -35.16 -5.88 -9.31
C ASP A 45 -35.36 -5.73 -7.79
N GLY A 46 -34.76 -4.69 -7.20
CA GLY A 46 -34.84 -4.43 -5.75
C GLY A 46 -33.91 -5.29 -4.90
N ILE A 47 -33.00 -6.05 -5.51
CA ILE A 47 -31.98 -6.86 -4.86
C ILE A 47 -30.60 -6.27 -5.14
N ALA A 48 -29.76 -6.16 -4.11
CA ALA A 48 -28.35 -5.83 -4.26
C ALA A 48 -27.59 -7.01 -4.87
N VAL A 49 -26.97 -6.76 -6.02
CA VAL A 49 -26.13 -7.70 -6.74
C VAL A 49 -24.74 -7.10 -6.85
N MET A 50 -23.74 -7.84 -6.38
CA MET A 50 -22.34 -7.43 -6.51
C MET A 50 -21.89 -7.57 -7.97
N ASP A 51 -21.30 -6.50 -8.50
CA ASP A 51 -20.65 -6.52 -9.81
C ASP A 51 -19.22 -7.02 -9.63
N GLN A 52 -19.00 -8.30 -9.93
CA GLN A 52 -17.70 -8.95 -9.82
C GLN A 52 -16.63 -8.25 -10.67
N SER A 53 -17.00 -7.67 -11.82
CA SER A 53 -16.06 -6.99 -12.71
C SER A 53 -15.54 -5.69 -12.11
N GLN A 54 -16.41 -4.97 -11.40
CA GLN A 54 -16.06 -3.73 -10.71
C GLN A 54 -15.18 -4.03 -9.49
N LEU A 55 -15.49 -5.09 -8.74
CA LEU A 55 -14.68 -5.57 -7.63
C LEU A 55 -13.27 -5.99 -8.07
N GLU A 56 -13.16 -6.69 -9.21
CA GLU A 56 -11.86 -7.07 -9.76
C GLU A 56 -11.03 -5.85 -10.18
N ARG A 57 -11.64 -4.83 -10.79
CA ARG A 57 -10.95 -3.57 -11.10
C ARG A 57 -10.47 -2.83 -9.86
N GLU A 58 -11.29 -2.74 -8.81
CA GLU A 58 -10.85 -2.09 -7.56
C GLU A 58 -9.73 -2.88 -6.89
N LYS A 59 -9.76 -4.22 -6.94
CA LYS A 59 -8.66 -5.05 -6.47
C LYS A 59 -7.40 -4.84 -7.29
N GLU A 60 -7.50 -4.82 -8.62
CA GLU A 60 -6.36 -4.52 -9.49
C GLU A 60 -5.79 -3.13 -9.23
N ALA A 61 -6.64 -2.12 -9.05
CA ALA A 61 -6.21 -0.77 -8.69
C ALA A 61 -5.49 -0.76 -7.34
N TYR A 62 -5.96 -1.54 -6.35
CA TYR A 62 -5.28 -1.68 -5.06
C TYR A 62 -3.88 -2.29 -5.21
N TRP A 63 -3.73 -3.34 -6.03
CA TRP A 63 -2.43 -3.95 -6.31
C TRP A 63 -1.51 -3.10 -7.19
N GLN A 64 -2.09 -2.20 -7.97
CA GLN A 64 -1.36 -1.21 -8.77
C GLN A 64 -1.12 0.11 -8.01
N THR A 65 -1.52 0.19 -6.74
CA THR A 65 -1.21 1.36 -5.92
C THR A 65 0.31 1.46 -5.83
N PRO A 66 0.91 2.57 -6.29
CA PRO A 66 2.34 2.78 -6.11
C PRO A 66 2.68 2.67 -4.62
N PRO A 67 3.91 2.23 -4.27
CA PRO A 67 4.34 2.14 -2.89
C PRO A 67 4.07 3.49 -2.22
N SER A 68 3.50 3.42 -1.02
CA SER A 68 3.25 4.62 -0.22
C SER A 68 4.56 5.37 0.00
N ASP A 69 4.50 6.68 0.17
CA ASP A 69 5.69 7.50 0.44
C ASP A 69 6.51 6.95 1.62
N LEU A 70 5.84 6.32 2.60
CA LEU A 70 6.49 5.65 3.72
C LEU A 70 7.33 4.44 3.28
N GLU A 71 6.82 3.60 2.40
CA GLU A 71 7.52 2.42 1.87
C GLU A 71 8.73 2.84 1.03
N VAL A 72 8.57 3.90 0.23
CA VAL A 72 9.69 4.48 -0.54
C VAL A 72 10.79 4.98 0.40
N VAL A 73 10.44 5.75 1.43
CA VAL A 73 11.42 6.26 2.41
C VAL A 73 12.07 5.13 3.20
N GLN A 74 11.35 4.07 3.55
CA GLN A 74 11.95 2.90 4.20
C GLN A 74 12.96 2.19 3.30
N GLN A 75 12.65 2.05 2.01
CA GLN A 75 13.55 1.47 1.03
C GLN A 75 14.81 2.34 0.84
N GLU A 76 14.65 3.65 0.74
CA GLU A 76 15.78 4.60 0.64
C GLU A 76 16.67 4.53 1.88
N ASN A 77 16.09 4.50 3.09
CA ASN A 77 16.85 4.36 4.33
C ASN A 77 17.63 3.04 4.38
N ALA A 78 17.01 1.92 3.99
CA ALA A 78 17.70 0.64 3.93
C ALA A 78 18.89 0.67 2.94
N HIS A 79 18.71 1.30 1.78
CA HIS A 79 19.77 1.47 0.81
C HIS A 79 20.91 2.36 1.33
N LEU A 80 20.59 3.47 1.98
CA LEU A 80 21.58 4.36 2.59
C LEU A 80 22.41 3.66 3.68
N LEU A 81 21.76 2.83 4.51
CA LEU A 81 22.44 2.06 5.55
C LEU A 81 23.43 1.03 4.99
N LEU A 82 23.06 0.36 3.89
CA LEU A 82 23.97 -0.55 3.20
C LEU A 82 25.17 0.19 2.61
N TYR A 83 24.90 1.30 1.92
CA TYR A 83 25.95 2.13 1.33
C TYR A 83 26.90 2.71 2.40
N SER A 84 26.39 3.14 3.56
CA SER A 84 27.24 3.61 4.64
C SER A 84 28.12 2.49 5.21
N ALA A 85 27.59 1.28 5.36
CA ALA A 85 28.36 0.14 5.84
C ALA A 85 29.50 -0.24 4.86
N GLU A 86 29.24 -0.18 3.55
CA GLU A 86 30.27 -0.41 2.53
C GLU A 86 31.37 0.65 2.58
N LEU A 87 31.00 1.93 2.71
CA LEU A 87 31.97 3.02 2.84
C LEU A 87 32.83 2.89 4.10
N GLU A 88 32.22 2.55 5.25
CA GLU A 88 32.95 2.33 6.49
C GLU A 88 33.95 1.18 6.37
N ALA A 89 33.58 0.08 5.70
CA ALA A 89 34.48 -1.04 5.45
C ALA A 89 35.67 -0.63 4.58
N VAL A 90 35.44 0.15 3.52
CA VAL A 90 36.51 0.68 2.65
C VAL A 90 37.45 1.61 3.43
N ILE A 91 36.90 2.50 4.26
CA ILE A 91 37.70 3.40 5.09
C ILE A 91 38.56 2.60 6.08
N GLN A 92 37.97 1.61 6.76
CA GLN A 92 38.72 0.76 7.70
C GLN A 92 39.82 -0.02 6.99
N GLN A 93 39.57 -0.54 5.79
CA GLN A 93 40.58 -1.22 5.00
C GLN A 93 41.72 -0.26 4.63
N SER A 94 41.41 0.93 4.11
CA SER A 94 42.42 1.93 3.77
C SER A 94 43.29 2.32 4.97
N GLN A 95 42.68 2.57 6.14
CA GLN A 95 43.42 2.91 7.35
C GLN A 95 44.36 1.78 7.81
N ARG A 96 43.95 0.53 7.62
CA ARG A 96 44.79 -0.63 7.92
C ARG A 96 45.97 -0.72 6.97
N GLU A 97 45.74 -0.55 5.68
CA GLU A 97 46.79 -0.56 4.66
C GLU A 97 47.82 0.56 4.90
N ASP A 98 47.36 1.76 5.26
CA ASP A 98 48.23 2.89 5.62
C ASP A 98 49.07 2.58 6.88
N ALA A 99 48.46 1.96 7.90
CA ALA A 99 49.17 1.56 9.10
C ALA A 99 50.23 0.47 8.81
N GLU A 100 49.89 -0.54 8.00
CA GLU A 100 50.83 -1.58 7.57
C GLU A 100 51.99 -0.98 6.77
N LEU A 101 51.73 -0.02 5.88
CA LEU A 101 52.78 0.70 5.15
C LEU A 101 53.71 1.47 6.09
N LEU A 102 53.16 2.18 7.08
CA LEU A 102 53.93 2.91 8.08
C LEU A 102 54.84 1.97 8.88
N PHE A 103 54.33 0.80 9.29
CA PHE A 103 55.16 -0.22 9.96
C PHE A 103 56.31 -0.70 9.07
N VAL A 104 56.04 -1.01 7.80
CA VAL A 104 57.08 -1.46 6.86
C VAL A 104 58.14 -0.38 6.60
N LEU A 105 57.74 0.89 6.49
CA LEU A 105 58.66 2.01 6.34
C LEU A 105 59.54 2.21 7.59
N ALA A 106 58.96 2.03 8.78
CA ALA A 106 59.68 2.10 10.05
C ALA A 106 60.68 0.94 10.19
N GLU A 107 60.30 -0.29 9.85
CA GLU A 107 61.19 -1.46 9.87
C GLU A 107 62.37 -1.31 8.89
N LYS A 108 62.15 -0.64 7.75
CA LYS A 108 63.20 -0.37 6.76
C LYS A 108 64.06 0.85 7.10
N GLY A 109 63.81 1.54 8.21
CA GLY A 109 64.57 2.70 8.65
C GLY A 109 64.46 3.92 7.71
N VAL A 110 63.34 4.03 6.99
CA VAL A 110 63.07 5.10 6.01
C VAL A 110 62.32 6.29 6.66
N LEU A 111 61.85 6.12 7.90
CA LEU A 111 61.19 7.13 8.73
C LEU A 111 62.14 7.75 9.75
#